data_AF-A0A521DJY9-F1
#
_entry.id   AF-A0A521DJY9-F1
#
_cell.length_a   1.000
_cell.length_b   1.000
_cell.length_c   1.000
_cell.angle_alpha   90.00
_cell.angle_beta   90.00
_cell.angle_gamma   90.00
#
_symmetry.space_group_name_H-M   'P 1'
#
loop_
_entity.id
_entity.type
_entity.pdbx_description
1 polymer ?
#
loop_
_entity_poly.entity_id
_entity_poly.type
_entity_poly.pdbx_seq_one_letter_code
_entity_poly.pdbx_strand_id
1 'polypeptide(L)'
;MDYAQLERLEKRVSLKPNDRQAIRQLVTMLEYSNLPKQHLGAYSKAQLEVTGGLKKGWQAALVDTGRQTAAYSGWMKALDTQNIQLAVPIAQIYVGQTITINGEHGNCGQRLNFFEETKVICGLCHECYKVQILPENLEGMFQVYFLLLNLQLPRDNARKSMIELREAVKFPYKAYIYCESIAEAKECLAIFRAAQVEFEITGVHSKISHGCSEYSMEYPEFKYSEGAGDDFETPSDWSGIEEAYFTDIPMPAPERPSNSKPILSLRDVFAFRTWVRFAELIGDKSCEKYGTRLGPELPQPFVKRVQGQARDRHREMVELSAQG
;
A
#
# COMPACT_ATOMS: atom_id res chain seq x y z
N MET A 1 -13.58 -6.29 -19.64
CA MET A 1 -14.05 -6.86 -18.36
C MET A 1 -14.67 -8.21 -18.66
N ASP A 2 -14.16 -9.30 -18.06
CA ASP A 2 -14.68 -10.66 -18.25
C ASP A 2 -15.69 -11.00 -17.14
N TYR A 3 -16.97 -10.70 -17.37
CA TYR A 3 -18.05 -11.04 -16.44
C TYR A 3 -18.17 -12.55 -16.21
N ALA A 4 -17.92 -13.36 -17.25
CA ALA A 4 -17.97 -14.81 -17.12
C ALA A 4 -16.88 -15.32 -16.17
N GLN A 5 -15.70 -14.68 -16.15
CA GLN A 5 -14.67 -15.00 -15.16
C GLN A 5 -15.08 -14.60 -13.74
N LEU A 6 -15.71 -13.43 -13.55
CA LEU A 6 -16.24 -13.03 -12.22
C LEU A 6 -17.28 -14.04 -11.71
N GLU A 7 -18.23 -14.47 -12.55
CA GLU A 7 -19.22 -15.49 -12.21
C GLU A 7 -18.57 -16.84 -11.86
N ARG A 8 -17.57 -17.27 -12.65
CA ARG A 8 -16.81 -18.50 -12.37
C ARG A 8 -16.11 -18.42 -11.02
N LEU A 9 -15.53 -17.27 -10.67
CA LEU A 9 -14.85 -17.06 -9.40
C LEU A 9 -15.81 -17.02 -8.22
N GLU A 10 -16.95 -16.32 -8.34
CA GLU A 10 -18.03 -16.31 -7.34
C GLU A 10 -18.54 -17.72 -7.05
N LYS A 11 -18.81 -18.50 -8.10
CA LYS A 11 -19.21 -19.91 -7.97
C LYS A 11 -18.11 -20.75 -7.32
N ARG A 12 -16.85 -20.49 -7.64
CA ARG A 12 -15.72 -21.24 -7.06
C ARG A 12 -15.57 -20.97 -5.57
N VAL A 13 -15.64 -19.71 -5.15
CA VAL A 13 -15.52 -19.36 -3.72
C VAL A 13 -16.75 -19.79 -2.92
N SER A 14 -17.95 -19.87 -3.53
CA SER A 14 -19.11 -20.44 -2.83
C SER A 14 -18.99 -21.95 -2.59
N LEU A 15 -18.41 -22.70 -3.53
CA LEU A 15 -18.15 -24.14 -3.40
C LEU A 15 -16.90 -24.45 -2.55
N LYS A 16 -15.89 -23.58 -2.59
CA LYS A 16 -14.62 -23.72 -1.88
C LYS A 16 -14.27 -22.40 -1.17
N PRO A 17 -14.94 -22.09 -0.04
CA PRO A 17 -14.76 -20.81 0.67
C PRO A 17 -13.34 -20.59 1.20
N ASN A 18 -12.51 -21.64 1.27
CA ASN A 18 -11.12 -21.56 1.70
C ASN A 18 -10.12 -21.39 0.56
N ASP A 19 -10.58 -21.28 -0.70
CA ASP A 19 -9.72 -21.09 -1.87
C ASP A 19 -9.20 -19.65 -1.97
N ARG A 20 -8.10 -19.39 -1.24
CA ARG A 20 -7.49 -18.07 -1.13
C ARG A 20 -6.99 -17.53 -2.47
N GLN A 21 -6.63 -18.39 -3.42
CA GLN A 21 -6.21 -17.94 -4.75
C GLN A 21 -7.41 -17.40 -5.52
N ALA A 22 -8.53 -18.13 -5.50
CA ALA A 22 -9.78 -17.68 -6.11
C ALA A 22 -10.31 -16.39 -5.45
N ILE A 23 -10.27 -16.31 -4.12
CA ILE A 23 -10.66 -15.08 -3.39
C ILE A 23 -9.79 -13.89 -3.83
N ARG A 24 -8.46 -14.07 -3.88
CA ARG A 24 -7.55 -12.99 -4.29
C ARG A 24 -7.82 -12.54 -5.72
N GLN A 25 -7.99 -13.47 -6.66
CA GLN A 25 -8.35 -13.15 -8.04
C GLN A 25 -9.67 -12.39 -8.11
N LEU A 26 -10.68 -12.85 -7.36
CA LEU A 26 -12.02 -12.25 -7.34
C LEU A 26 -11.97 -10.80 -6.84
N VAL A 27 -11.41 -10.53 -5.65
CA VAL A 27 -11.37 -9.16 -5.11
C VAL A 27 -10.49 -8.23 -5.95
N THR A 28 -9.43 -8.73 -6.59
CA THR A 28 -8.64 -7.94 -7.55
C THR A 28 -9.46 -7.58 -8.78
N MET A 29 -10.23 -8.50 -9.34
CA MET A 29 -11.09 -8.20 -10.49
C MET A 29 -12.22 -7.24 -10.11
N LEU A 30 -12.78 -7.37 -8.91
CA LEU A 30 -13.86 -6.51 -8.41
C LEU A 30 -13.43 -5.05 -8.18
N GLU A 31 -12.15 -4.82 -7.87
CA GLU A 31 -11.61 -3.47 -7.66
C GLU A 31 -11.71 -2.60 -8.92
N TYR A 32 -11.65 -3.20 -10.10
CA TYR A 32 -11.66 -2.50 -11.39
C TYR A 32 -12.92 -2.78 -12.21
N SER A 33 -13.87 -3.51 -11.66
CA SER A 33 -15.11 -3.80 -12.37
C SER A 33 -16.11 -2.65 -12.18
N ASN A 34 -16.67 -2.20 -13.30
CA ASN A 34 -17.90 -1.41 -13.28
C ASN A 34 -19.07 -2.38 -13.08
N LEU A 35 -19.21 -2.90 -11.86
CA LEU A 35 -20.31 -3.83 -11.57
C LEU A 35 -21.64 -3.17 -11.92
N PRO A 36 -22.53 -3.86 -12.65
CA PRO A 36 -23.91 -3.43 -12.76
C PRO A 36 -24.54 -3.45 -11.35
N LYS A 37 -25.68 -2.78 -11.18
CA LYS A 37 -26.41 -2.79 -9.90
C LYS A 37 -26.79 -4.20 -9.41
N GLN A 38 -26.61 -5.23 -10.23
CA GLN A 38 -26.88 -6.63 -9.91
C GLN A 38 -25.59 -7.34 -9.47
N HIS A 39 -25.65 -8.02 -8.33
CA HIS A 39 -24.55 -8.84 -7.82
C HIS A 39 -24.52 -10.23 -8.48
N LEU A 40 -23.33 -10.81 -8.55
CA LEU A 40 -23.06 -12.15 -9.10
C LEU A 40 -22.92 -13.23 -8.01
N GLY A 41 -22.73 -12.80 -6.75
CA GLY A 41 -22.52 -13.66 -5.60
C GLY A 41 -22.24 -12.84 -4.33
N ALA A 42 -21.69 -13.49 -3.31
CA ALA A 42 -21.45 -12.88 -2.00
C ALA A 42 -20.44 -11.74 -2.06
N TYR A 43 -19.35 -11.89 -2.83
CA TYR A 43 -18.26 -10.91 -2.87
C TYR A 43 -18.63 -9.66 -3.68
N SER A 44 -19.27 -9.83 -4.83
CA SER A 44 -19.81 -8.72 -5.63
C SER A 44 -20.93 -7.99 -4.92
N LYS A 45 -21.76 -8.69 -4.12
CA LYS A 45 -22.74 -8.03 -3.26
C LYS A 45 -22.07 -7.22 -2.15
N ALA A 46 -21.05 -7.78 -1.49
CA ALA A 46 -20.25 -7.04 -0.51
C ALA A 46 -19.57 -5.82 -1.16
N GLN A 47 -19.02 -5.95 -2.38
CA GLN A 47 -18.46 -4.82 -3.15
C GLN A 47 -19.50 -3.70 -3.35
N LEU A 48 -20.74 -4.02 -3.71
CA LEU A 48 -21.82 -3.03 -3.84
C LEU A 48 -22.19 -2.38 -2.49
N GLU A 49 -22.22 -3.14 -1.40
CA GLU A 49 -22.53 -2.61 -0.07
C GLU A 49 -21.43 -1.68 0.47
N VAL A 50 -20.16 -2.03 0.27
CA VAL A 50 -19.04 -1.18 0.74
C VAL A 50 -18.88 0.09 -0.10
N THR A 51 -19.23 0.04 -1.40
CA THR A 51 -19.14 1.19 -2.31
C THR A 51 -20.34 2.12 -2.23
N GLY A 52 -21.55 1.57 -2.06
CA GLY A 52 -22.80 2.33 -2.20
C GLY A 52 -23.06 3.40 -1.14
N GLY A 53 -22.33 3.35 -0.01
CA GLY A 53 -22.47 4.31 1.09
C GLY A 53 -21.64 5.60 0.95
N LEU A 54 -20.72 5.67 -0.02
CA LEU A 54 -19.76 6.77 -0.12
C LEU A 54 -20.35 7.97 -0.89
N LYS A 55 -20.35 9.14 -0.24
CA LYS A 55 -20.78 10.41 -0.85
C LYS A 55 -19.62 11.09 -1.58
N LYS A 56 -19.92 12.09 -2.42
CA LYS A 56 -18.89 12.96 -3.01
C LYS A 56 -18.02 13.57 -1.89
N GLY A 57 -16.70 13.54 -2.06
CA GLY A 57 -15.75 14.04 -1.05
C GLY A 57 -15.53 13.08 0.12
N TRP A 58 -15.85 11.78 -0.05
CA TRP A 58 -15.63 10.77 0.98
C TRP A 58 -14.16 10.66 1.40
N GLN A 59 -13.21 10.94 0.50
CA GLN A 59 -11.77 10.89 0.76
C GLN A 59 -11.41 11.83 1.92
N ALA A 60 -11.71 13.12 1.78
CA ALA A 60 -11.52 14.11 2.84
C ALA A 60 -12.34 13.78 4.10
N ALA A 61 -13.60 13.35 3.92
CA ALA A 61 -14.47 13.04 5.06
C ALA A 61 -13.95 11.87 5.91
N LEU A 62 -13.28 10.90 5.29
CA LEU A 62 -12.66 9.76 5.97
C LEU A 62 -11.23 10.08 6.40
N VAL A 63 -10.77 11.33 6.43
CA VAL A 63 -9.57 11.68 7.21
C VAL A 63 -9.91 11.78 8.71
N ASP A 64 -11.16 12.07 9.06
CA ASP A 64 -11.64 12.08 10.45
C ASP A 64 -11.74 10.66 11.02
N THR A 65 -11.07 10.39 12.15
CA THR A 65 -11.02 9.07 12.79
C THR A 65 -12.41 8.57 13.20
N GLY A 66 -13.30 9.45 13.66
CA GLY A 66 -14.67 9.08 14.04
C GLY A 66 -15.45 8.51 12.86
N ARG A 67 -15.36 9.16 11.70
CA ARG A 67 -15.98 8.70 10.45
C ARG A 67 -15.31 7.46 9.89
N GLN A 68 -13.97 7.36 9.96
CA GLN A 68 -13.24 6.16 9.55
C GLN A 68 -13.66 4.92 10.32
N THR A 69 -13.72 5.00 11.65
CA THR A 69 -14.05 3.87 12.53
C THR A 69 -15.50 3.42 12.32
N ALA A 70 -16.43 4.36 12.16
CA ALA A 70 -17.81 4.06 11.79
C ALA A 70 -17.91 3.38 10.41
N ALA A 71 -17.18 3.89 9.41
CA ALA A 71 -17.14 3.30 8.06
C ALA A 71 -16.54 1.89 8.10
N TYR A 72 -15.43 1.68 8.81
CA TYR A 72 -14.81 0.37 8.99
C TYR A 72 -15.75 -0.64 9.63
N SER A 73 -16.45 -0.27 10.71
CA SER A 73 -17.45 -1.14 11.34
C SER A 73 -18.59 -1.50 10.37
N GLY A 74 -19.02 -0.53 9.54
CA GLY A 74 -19.98 -0.75 8.46
C GLY A 74 -19.48 -1.73 7.39
N TRP A 75 -18.21 -1.63 7.00
CA TRP A 75 -17.62 -2.57 6.04
C TRP A 75 -17.51 -3.98 6.62
N MET A 76 -17.09 -4.13 7.88
CA MET A 76 -17.06 -5.46 8.52
C MET A 76 -18.47 -6.08 8.57
N LYS A 77 -19.49 -5.27 8.88
CA LYS A 77 -20.90 -5.71 8.83
C LYS A 77 -21.32 -6.22 7.45
N ALA A 78 -20.89 -5.54 6.38
CA ALA A 78 -21.21 -5.95 5.02
C ALA A 78 -20.61 -7.34 4.72
N LEU A 79 -19.36 -7.58 5.14
CA LEU A 79 -18.71 -8.90 4.99
C LEU A 79 -19.43 -9.99 5.79
N ASP A 80 -19.77 -9.71 7.05
CA ASP A 80 -20.49 -10.64 7.93
C ASP A 80 -21.85 -11.02 7.33
N THR A 81 -22.60 -10.03 6.81
CA THR A 81 -23.94 -10.24 6.24
C THR A 81 -23.90 -11.13 5.01
N GLN A 82 -22.80 -11.11 4.24
CA GLN A 82 -22.59 -12.00 3.09
C GLN A 82 -21.89 -13.32 3.46
N ASN A 83 -21.70 -13.61 4.76
CA ASN A 83 -21.00 -14.79 5.25
C ASN A 83 -19.57 -14.94 4.69
N ILE A 84 -18.87 -13.83 4.49
CA ILE A 84 -17.46 -13.83 4.05
C ILE A 84 -16.59 -14.04 5.29
N GLN A 85 -16.18 -15.30 5.52
CA GLN A 85 -15.43 -15.70 6.72
C GLN A 85 -13.90 -15.55 6.58
N LEU A 86 -13.38 -15.52 5.35
CA LEU A 86 -11.95 -15.46 5.08
C LEU A 86 -11.56 -14.26 4.21
N ALA A 87 -10.51 -13.58 4.65
CA ALA A 87 -9.85 -12.53 3.88
C ALA A 87 -8.49 -13.01 3.39
N VAL A 88 -8.07 -12.44 2.25
CA VAL A 88 -6.69 -12.58 1.79
C VAL A 88 -5.88 -11.41 2.35
N PRO A 89 -4.68 -11.65 2.93
CA PRO A 89 -3.83 -10.56 3.38
C PRO A 89 -3.43 -9.67 2.21
N ILE A 90 -3.62 -8.37 2.39
CA ILE A 90 -3.19 -7.33 1.46
C ILE A 90 -2.38 -6.33 2.27
N ALA A 91 -1.06 -6.42 2.13
CA ALA A 91 -0.13 -5.58 2.88
C ALA A 91 -0.01 -4.17 2.30
N GLN A 92 -0.26 -4.00 1.00
CA GLN A 92 -0.04 -2.75 0.27
C GLN A 92 -1.17 -2.39 -0.68
N ILE A 93 -1.45 -1.10 -0.81
CA ILE A 93 -2.42 -0.51 -1.73
C ILE A 93 -1.71 0.55 -2.57
N TYR A 94 -2.04 0.61 -3.86
CA TYR A 94 -1.57 1.62 -4.81
C TYR A 94 -2.72 2.49 -5.30
N VAL A 95 -2.47 3.79 -5.48
CA VAL A 95 -3.41 4.77 -6.04
C VAL A 95 -2.66 5.78 -6.92
N GLY A 96 -3.34 6.48 -7.82
CA GLY A 96 -2.70 7.38 -8.78
C GLY A 96 -2.18 6.67 -10.02
N GLN A 97 -1.38 7.36 -10.84
CA GLN A 97 -0.71 6.78 -12.00
C GLN A 97 0.10 5.53 -11.63
N THR A 98 0.40 4.71 -12.63
CA THR A 98 1.42 3.66 -12.44
C THR A 98 2.78 4.29 -12.18
N ILE A 99 3.64 3.57 -11.44
CA ILE A 99 4.96 4.07 -11.10
C ILE A 99 5.80 4.14 -12.38
N THR A 100 6.13 5.36 -12.78
CA THR A 100 7.11 5.65 -13.83
C THR A 100 8.33 6.35 -13.23
N ILE A 101 9.49 6.08 -13.82
CA ILE A 101 10.74 6.75 -13.51
C ILE A 101 11.33 7.14 -14.86
N ASN A 102 11.59 8.42 -15.11
CA ASN A 102 12.06 8.94 -16.41
C ASN A 102 11.26 8.41 -17.63
N GLY A 103 9.94 8.33 -17.51
CA GLY A 103 9.07 7.84 -18.58
C GLY A 103 9.04 6.31 -18.77
N GLU A 104 9.84 5.55 -18.02
CA GLU A 104 9.82 4.09 -18.04
C GLU A 104 9.03 3.50 -16.86
N HIS A 105 8.44 2.33 -17.05
CA HIS A 105 7.75 1.63 -15.96
C HIS A 105 8.74 1.15 -14.90
N GLY A 106 8.42 1.40 -13.63
CA GLY A 106 9.33 1.11 -12.53
C GLY A 106 9.70 -0.37 -12.41
N ASN A 107 8.79 -1.30 -12.74
CA ASN A 107 9.00 -2.76 -12.70
C ASN A 107 9.77 -3.23 -11.45
N CYS A 108 9.41 -2.66 -10.29
CA CYS A 108 10.20 -2.78 -9.06
C CYS A 108 10.41 -4.23 -8.62
N GLY A 109 9.49 -5.14 -8.95
CA GLY A 109 9.65 -6.56 -8.64
C GLY A 109 10.82 -7.19 -9.40
N GLN A 110 10.86 -7.02 -10.72
CA GLN A 110 11.95 -7.52 -11.57
C GLN A 110 13.29 -6.90 -11.18
N ARG A 111 13.30 -5.59 -10.90
CA ARG A 111 14.52 -4.86 -10.52
C ARG A 111 15.03 -5.22 -9.13
N LEU A 112 14.14 -5.50 -8.18
CA LEU A 112 14.53 -6.01 -6.86
C LEU A 112 15.09 -7.44 -6.97
N ASN A 113 14.50 -8.31 -7.80
CA ASN A 113 15.06 -9.65 -8.03
C ASN A 113 16.47 -9.58 -8.64
N PHE A 114 16.66 -8.71 -9.64
CA PHE A 114 17.98 -8.45 -10.21
C PHE A 114 18.99 -8.03 -9.13
N PHE A 115 18.63 -7.04 -8.30
CA PHE A 115 19.48 -6.59 -7.20
C PHE A 115 19.77 -7.70 -6.19
N GLU A 116 18.78 -8.54 -5.85
CA GLU A 116 18.99 -9.65 -4.92
C GLU A 116 20.05 -10.63 -5.43
N GLU A 117 20.07 -10.90 -6.74
CA GLU A 117 20.96 -11.84 -7.41
C GLU A 117 22.36 -11.27 -7.71
N THR A 118 22.46 -9.99 -8.06
CA THR A 118 23.71 -9.38 -8.57
C THR A 118 24.33 -8.37 -7.63
N LYS A 119 23.56 -7.87 -6.65
CA LYS A 119 23.88 -6.68 -5.84
C LYS A 119 24.10 -5.40 -6.65
N VAL A 120 23.67 -5.38 -7.91
CA VAL A 120 23.72 -4.20 -8.78
C VAL A 120 22.40 -3.44 -8.67
N ILE A 121 22.48 -2.12 -8.47
CA ILE A 121 21.30 -1.25 -8.55
C ILE A 121 21.09 -0.91 -10.03
N CYS A 122 19.90 -1.17 -10.55
CA CYS A 122 19.55 -0.77 -11.92
C CYS A 122 19.72 0.74 -12.12
N GLY A 123 20.24 1.17 -13.27
CA GLY A 123 20.40 2.59 -13.61
C GLY A 123 19.11 3.40 -13.43
N LEU A 124 17.96 2.83 -13.81
CA LEU A 124 16.66 3.49 -13.61
C LEU A 124 16.34 3.77 -12.12
N CYS A 125 16.83 2.94 -11.20
CA CYS A 125 16.59 3.12 -9.77
C CYS A 125 17.38 4.30 -9.16
N HIS A 126 18.43 4.78 -9.82
CA HIS A 126 19.15 6.01 -9.44
C HIS A 126 18.30 7.27 -9.62
N GLU A 127 17.18 7.18 -10.33
CA GLU A 127 16.30 8.33 -10.56
C GLU A 127 14.98 8.18 -9.78
N CYS A 128 14.92 7.23 -8.84
CA CYS A 128 13.71 6.90 -8.09
C CYS A 128 13.59 7.73 -6.80
N TYR A 129 13.05 8.94 -6.91
CA TYR A 129 12.77 9.80 -5.76
C TYR A 129 11.36 9.56 -5.20
N LYS A 130 11.20 9.70 -3.88
CA LYS A 130 9.91 9.50 -3.20
C LYS A 130 9.77 10.43 -2.01
N VAL A 131 8.58 10.95 -1.79
CA VAL A 131 8.18 11.39 -0.45
C VAL A 131 7.87 10.15 0.37
N GLN A 132 8.68 9.86 1.38
CA GLN A 132 8.43 8.82 2.37
C GLN A 132 7.64 9.40 3.54
N ILE A 133 6.51 8.77 3.84
CA ILE A 133 5.59 9.14 4.92
C ILE A 133 5.56 7.99 5.92
N LEU A 134 5.72 8.31 7.21
CA LEU A 134 5.93 7.37 8.31
C LEU A 134 4.92 7.65 9.43
N PRO A 135 3.73 7.05 9.37
CA PRO A 135 2.79 7.07 10.49
C PRO A 135 3.32 6.27 11.68
N GLU A 136 3.14 6.79 12.89
CA GLU A 136 3.58 6.13 14.12
C GLU A 136 2.66 4.97 14.54
N ASN A 137 1.39 5.03 14.17
CA ASN A 137 0.36 4.05 14.53
C ASN A 137 -0.67 3.84 13.40
N LEU A 138 -1.60 2.90 13.60
CA LEU A 138 -2.63 2.53 12.64
C LEU A 138 -3.62 3.67 12.35
N GLU A 139 -3.92 4.52 13.33
CA GLU A 139 -4.80 5.67 13.11
C GLU A 139 -4.16 6.65 12.12
N GLY A 140 -2.90 7.03 12.36
CA GLY A 140 -2.13 7.86 11.43
C GLY A 140 -2.03 7.21 10.04
N MET A 141 -1.88 5.88 9.97
CA MET A 141 -1.86 5.13 8.71
C MET A 141 -3.18 5.28 7.94
N PHE A 142 -4.33 5.17 8.60
CA PHE A 142 -5.62 5.40 7.95
C PHE A 142 -5.82 6.85 7.52
N GLN A 143 -5.50 7.80 8.39
CA GLN A 143 -5.56 9.23 8.07
C GLN A 143 -4.71 9.56 6.83
N VAL A 144 -3.48 9.06 6.77
CA VAL A 144 -2.59 9.21 5.61
C VAL A 144 -3.18 8.57 4.37
N TYR A 145 -3.72 7.35 4.44
CA TYR A 145 -4.32 6.69 3.28
C TYR A 145 -5.44 7.54 2.66
N PHE A 146 -6.37 8.04 3.48
CA PHE A 146 -7.49 8.85 2.99
C PHE A 146 -7.05 10.26 2.57
N LEU A 147 -6.06 10.85 3.25
CA LEU A 147 -5.45 12.11 2.83
C LEU A 147 -4.83 11.97 1.44
N LEU A 148 -4.04 10.92 1.21
CA LEU A 148 -3.39 10.65 -0.07
C LEU A 148 -4.41 10.52 -1.20
N LEU A 149 -5.58 9.93 -0.95
CA LEU A 149 -6.67 9.86 -1.94
C LEU A 149 -7.31 11.23 -2.25
N ASN A 150 -7.21 12.19 -1.32
CA ASN A 150 -7.75 13.54 -1.46
C ASN A 150 -6.78 14.53 -2.12
N LEU A 151 -5.48 14.25 -2.13
CA LEU A 151 -4.47 15.16 -2.68
C LEU A 151 -4.58 15.33 -4.20
N GLN A 152 -4.45 16.57 -4.65
CA GLN A 152 -4.18 16.92 -6.04
C GLN A 152 -2.67 17.10 -6.18
N LEU A 153 -2.01 16.11 -6.80
CA LEU A 153 -0.56 16.10 -7.02
C LEU A 153 -0.26 16.47 -8.48
N PRO A 154 0.91 17.06 -8.79
CA PRO A 154 1.22 17.62 -10.11
C PRO A 154 1.00 16.66 -11.28
N ARG A 155 1.27 15.36 -11.08
CA ARG A 155 1.13 14.33 -12.12
C ARG A 155 0.19 13.19 -11.75
N ASP A 156 -0.74 13.43 -10.82
CA ASP A 156 -1.53 12.36 -10.18
C ASP A 156 -0.60 11.23 -9.68
N ASN A 157 0.50 11.62 -9.05
CA ASN A 157 1.64 10.76 -8.74
C ASN A 157 1.22 9.42 -8.14
N ALA A 158 1.95 8.38 -8.52
CA ALA A 158 1.79 7.06 -7.93
C ALA A 158 2.00 7.15 -6.42
N ARG A 159 1.06 6.60 -5.67
CA ARG A 159 1.09 6.55 -4.21
C ARG A 159 0.99 5.10 -3.78
N LYS A 160 1.71 4.76 -2.72
CA LYS A 160 1.67 3.43 -2.10
C LYS A 160 1.48 3.58 -0.61
N SER A 161 0.57 2.82 -0.03
CA SER A 161 0.39 2.70 1.42
C SER A 161 0.59 1.23 1.81
N MET A 162 1.38 0.96 2.86
CA MET A 162 1.71 -0.41 3.26
C MET A 162 2.01 -0.58 4.76
N ILE A 163 1.80 -1.81 5.24
CA ILE A 163 2.42 -2.32 6.47
C ILE A 163 3.80 -2.92 6.18
N GLU A 164 4.75 -2.74 7.09
CA GLU A 164 6.13 -3.22 6.95
C GLU A 164 6.29 -4.63 7.53
N LEU A 165 6.44 -5.62 6.64
CA LEU A 165 6.58 -7.03 7.03
C LEU A 165 8.04 -7.51 7.03
N ARG A 166 9.01 -6.62 6.77
CA ARG A 166 10.45 -6.90 6.80
C ARG A 166 11.01 -6.53 8.17
N GLU A 167 11.63 -7.49 8.85
CA GLU A 167 12.12 -7.35 10.23
C GLU A 167 13.24 -6.31 10.37
N ALA A 168 14.15 -6.23 9.39
CA ALA A 168 15.27 -5.29 9.41
C ALA A 168 14.85 -3.82 9.22
N VAL A 169 13.59 -3.58 8.87
CA VAL A 169 13.14 -2.26 8.43
C VAL A 169 12.25 -1.63 9.50
N LYS A 170 12.73 -0.54 10.10
CA LYS A 170 11.98 0.26 11.09
C LYS A 170 10.70 0.87 10.51
N PHE A 171 9.81 1.25 11.42
CA PHE A 171 8.48 1.84 11.20
C PHE A 171 7.46 0.83 10.68
N PRO A 172 6.42 0.48 11.48
CA PRO A 172 5.43 -0.53 11.11
C PRO A 172 4.53 -0.11 9.95
N TYR A 173 4.36 1.19 9.73
CA TYR A 173 3.48 1.77 8.72
C TYR A 173 4.26 2.70 7.81
N LYS A 174 3.98 2.64 6.51
CA LYS A 174 4.61 3.49 5.51
C LYS A 174 3.66 3.89 4.40
N ALA A 175 3.84 5.09 3.91
CA ALA A 175 3.34 5.49 2.62
C ALA A 175 4.40 6.20 1.79
N TYR A 176 4.18 6.23 0.47
CA TYR A 176 5.06 6.85 -0.49
C TYR A 176 4.25 7.66 -1.49
N ILE A 177 4.80 8.80 -1.91
CA ILE A 177 4.46 9.48 -3.16
C ILE A 177 5.69 9.35 -4.06
N TYR A 178 5.57 8.71 -5.21
CA TYR A 178 6.68 8.52 -6.15
C TYR A 178 6.84 9.73 -7.05
N CYS A 179 8.08 10.16 -7.25
CA CYS A 179 8.46 11.37 -7.98
C CYS A 179 9.59 11.03 -8.95
N GLU A 180 9.65 11.74 -10.08
CA GLU A 180 10.67 11.57 -11.13
C GLU A 180 11.83 12.54 -10.98
N SER A 181 11.79 13.45 -10.00
CA SER A 181 12.91 14.33 -9.69
C SER A 181 12.87 14.79 -8.23
N ILE A 182 14.02 15.29 -7.75
CA ILE A 182 14.11 15.96 -6.45
C ILE A 182 13.19 17.19 -6.39
N ALA A 183 13.10 17.95 -7.49
CA ALA A 183 12.25 19.14 -7.55
C ALA A 183 10.76 18.77 -7.34
N GLU A 184 10.30 17.73 -8.03
CA GLU A 184 8.95 17.21 -7.84
C GLU A 184 8.75 16.61 -6.44
N ALA A 185 9.74 15.92 -5.90
CA ALA A 185 9.67 15.38 -4.53
C ALA A 185 9.51 16.49 -3.49
N LYS A 186 10.19 17.63 -3.66
CA LYS A 186 10.04 18.82 -2.81
C LYS A 186 8.64 19.42 -2.92
N GLU A 187 8.11 19.53 -4.13
CA GLU A 187 6.74 20.02 -4.37
C GLU A 187 5.69 19.11 -3.74
N CYS A 188 5.77 17.80 -4.00
CA CYS A 188 4.85 16.81 -3.42
C CYS A 188 4.93 16.78 -1.88
N LEU A 189 6.13 16.93 -1.30
CA LEU A 189 6.32 17.01 0.14
C LEU A 189 5.64 18.26 0.74
N ALA A 190 5.78 19.41 0.07
CA ALA A 190 5.12 20.64 0.50
C ALA A 190 3.59 20.51 0.46
N ILE A 191 3.04 19.94 -0.63
CA ILE A 191 1.60 19.67 -0.77
C ILE A 191 1.12 18.73 0.34
N PHE A 192 1.83 17.63 0.58
CA PHE A 192 1.48 16.68 1.64
C PHE A 192 1.47 17.34 3.02
N ARG A 193 2.53 18.10 3.36
CA ARG A 193 2.65 18.75 4.68
C ARG A 193 1.61 19.85 4.88
N ALA A 194 1.28 20.62 3.85
CA ALA A 194 0.21 21.61 3.92
C ALA A 194 -1.13 20.95 4.24
N ALA A 195 -1.46 19.85 3.55
CA ALA A 195 -2.68 19.11 3.81
C ALA A 195 -2.65 18.39 5.17
N GLN A 196 -1.50 17.90 5.60
CA GLN A 196 -1.34 17.33 6.94
C GLN A 196 -1.71 18.34 8.04
N VAL A 197 -1.29 19.61 7.88
CA VAL A 197 -1.66 20.71 8.79
C VAL A 197 -3.14 21.04 8.68
N GLU A 198 -3.68 21.15 7.47
CA GLU A 198 -5.10 21.47 7.23
C GLU A 198 -6.05 20.46 7.90
N PHE A 199 -5.69 19.17 7.86
CA PHE A 199 -6.48 18.08 8.45
C PHE A 199 -6.07 17.75 9.90
N GLU A 200 -5.19 18.54 10.52
CA GLU A 200 -4.75 18.38 11.91
C GLU A 200 -4.17 16.97 12.21
N ILE A 201 -3.47 16.38 11.24
CA ILE A 201 -2.90 15.02 11.37
C ILE A 201 -1.56 15.08 12.11
N THR A 202 -1.51 14.42 13.27
CA THR A 202 -0.33 14.32 14.14
C THR A 202 0.27 12.92 14.13
N GLY A 203 1.49 12.74 14.67
CA GLY A 203 2.16 11.43 14.72
C GLY A 203 2.50 10.84 13.35
N VAL A 204 2.72 11.71 12.35
CA VAL A 204 3.08 11.33 10.99
C VAL A 204 4.28 12.15 10.53
N HIS A 205 5.39 11.46 10.27
CA HIS A 205 6.61 12.09 9.77
C HIS A 205 6.70 11.97 8.25
N SER A 206 7.32 12.95 7.59
CA SER A 206 7.53 12.92 6.15
C SER A 206 8.90 13.46 5.75
N LYS A 207 9.56 12.81 4.78
CA LYS A 207 10.85 13.22 4.25
C LYS A 207 11.02 12.78 2.79
N ILE A 208 11.99 13.35 2.10
CA ILE A 208 12.43 12.83 0.79
C ILE A 208 13.30 11.59 1.02
N SER A 209 13.15 10.61 0.14
CA SER A 209 13.93 9.38 0.08
C SER A 209 14.24 9.03 -1.36
N HIS A 210 15.25 8.19 -1.55
CA HIS A 210 15.75 7.75 -2.85
C HIS A 210 15.91 6.24 -2.84
N GLY A 211 15.54 5.60 -3.95
CA GLY A 211 15.68 4.16 -4.10
C GLY A 211 14.78 3.29 -3.21
N CYS A 212 15.04 1.99 -3.24
CA CYS A 212 14.43 1.01 -2.35
C CYS A 212 15.21 0.89 -1.04
N SER A 213 14.55 0.44 0.03
CA SER A 213 15.21 0.29 1.33
C SER A 213 16.35 -0.74 1.29
N GLU A 214 16.22 -1.76 0.44
CA GLU A 214 17.20 -2.79 0.12
C GLU A 214 18.54 -2.20 -0.30
N TYR A 215 18.52 -1.16 -1.14
CA TYR A 215 19.74 -0.56 -1.68
C TYR A 215 20.51 0.17 -0.59
N SER A 216 19.85 0.99 0.23
CA SER A 216 20.52 1.70 1.34
C SER A 216 20.95 0.79 2.50
N MET A 217 20.47 -0.45 2.56
CA MET A 217 20.97 -1.44 3.52
C MET A 217 22.29 -2.06 3.06
N GLU A 218 22.46 -2.26 1.75
CA GLU A 218 23.69 -2.80 1.15
C GLU A 218 24.74 -1.70 0.91
N TYR A 219 24.29 -0.55 0.40
CA TYR A 219 25.09 0.63 0.06
C TYR A 219 24.58 1.85 0.82
N PRO A 220 24.99 2.06 2.09
CA PRO A 220 24.53 3.18 2.92
C PRO A 220 24.72 4.57 2.28
N GLU A 221 25.75 4.73 1.45
CA GLU A 221 26.06 5.92 0.65
C GLU A 221 25.00 6.26 -0.40
N PHE A 222 24.21 5.27 -0.86
CA PHE A 222 23.10 5.48 -1.80
C PHE A 222 21.88 6.14 -1.13
N LYS A 223 21.91 6.32 0.19
CA LYS A 223 20.81 6.92 0.94
C LYS A 223 20.74 8.42 0.68
N TYR A 224 19.57 8.90 0.27
CA TYR A 224 19.31 10.33 0.13
C TYR A 224 19.68 11.13 1.39
N SER A 225 20.47 12.18 1.19
CA SER A 225 20.82 13.17 2.20
C SER A 225 20.55 14.57 1.62
N GLU A 226 19.69 15.34 2.28
CA GLU A 226 19.31 16.66 1.79
C GLU A 226 20.54 17.59 1.79
N GLY A 227 20.87 18.14 0.61
CA GLY A 227 22.01 19.04 0.44
C GLY A 227 23.35 18.34 0.20
N ALA A 228 23.42 17.01 0.31
CA ALA A 228 24.50 16.23 -0.29
C ALA A 228 24.18 16.01 -1.78
N GLY A 229 25.20 15.97 -2.64
CA GLY A 229 25.01 15.52 -4.02
C GLY A 229 24.58 14.05 -4.06
N ASP A 230 24.20 13.57 -5.25
CA ASP A 230 24.20 12.12 -5.48
C ASP A 230 25.65 11.67 -5.63
N ASP A 231 26.31 11.48 -4.50
CA ASP A 231 27.74 11.14 -4.43
C ASP A 231 27.96 9.62 -4.54
N PHE A 232 26.93 8.85 -4.95
CA PHE A 232 27.08 7.42 -5.17
C PHE A 232 27.87 7.16 -6.45
N GLU A 233 29.14 6.76 -6.29
CA GLU A 233 29.98 6.34 -7.39
C GLU A 233 29.51 4.99 -7.93
N THR A 234 28.76 5.03 -9.04
CA THR A 234 28.29 3.83 -9.73
C THR A 234 29.47 3.08 -10.36
N PRO A 235 29.73 1.81 -9.99
CA PRO A 235 30.79 1.03 -10.60
C PRO A 235 30.59 0.87 -12.12
N SER A 236 31.67 0.98 -12.88
CA SER A 236 31.62 1.08 -14.34
C SER A 236 31.12 -0.19 -15.06
N ASP A 237 31.18 -1.34 -14.38
CA ASP A 237 30.76 -2.65 -14.90
C ASP A 237 29.26 -2.93 -14.72
N TRP A 238 28.56 -2.16 -13.88
CA TRP A 238 27.15 -2.38 -13.55
C TRP A 238 26.22 -2.31 -14.77
N SER A 239 26.48 -1.40 -15.69
CA SER A 239 25.67 -1.27 -16.92
C SER A 239 25.73 -2.54 -17.79
N GLY A 240 26.91 -3.14 -17.92
CA GLY A 240 27.08 -4.40 -18.65
C GLY A 240 26.40 -5.58 -17.96
N ILE A 241 26.40 -5.61 -16.63
CA ILE A 241 25.68 -6.62 -15.84
C ILE A 241 24.16 -6.46 -16.02
N GLU A 242 23.63 -5.22 -15.97
CA GLU A 242 22.21 -4.93 -16.17
C GLU A 242 21.75 -5.33 -17.59
N GLU A 243 22.51 -4.96 -18.62
CA GLU A 243 22.20 -5.29 -20.02
C GLU A 243 22.16 -6.81 -20.22
N ALA A 244 23.19 -7.53 -19.75
CA ALA A 244 23.25 -8.99 -19.88
C ALA A 244 22.08 -9.67 -19.16
N TYR A 245 21.67 -9.18 -17.99
CA TYR A 245 20.59 -9.75 -17.22
C TYR A 245 19.23 -9.58 -17.90
N PHE A 246 18.92 -8.36 -18.36
CA PHE A 246 17.62 -8.05 -18.96
C PHE A 246 17.50 -8.38 -20.45
N THR A 247 18.57 -8.86 -21.09
CA THR A 247 18.55 -9.30 -22.50
C THR A 247 17.43 -10.33 -22.77
N ASP A 248 17.27 -11.32 -21.88
CA ASP A 248 16.29 -12.41 -22.04
C ASP A 248 15.12 -12.34 -21.05
N ILE A 249 15.05 -11.30 -20.23
CA ILE A 249 14.00 -11.15 -19.20
C ILE A 249 13.00 -10.09 -19.66
N PRO A 250 11.79 -10.49 -20.09
CA PRO A 250 10.79 -9.54 -20.55
C PRO A 250 10.32 -8.67 -19.40
N MET A 251 10.41 -7.36 -19.59
CA MET A 251 9.78 -6.38 -18.70
C MET A 251 8.27 -6.39 -18.94
N PRO A 252 7.44 -6.69 -17.92
CA PRO A 252 6.01 -6.69 -18.10
C PRO A 252 5.52 -5.27 -18.39
N ALA A 253 4.59 -5.14 -19.35
CA ALA A 253 3.81 -3.92 -19.49
C ALA A 253 2.87 -3.79 -18.28
N PRO A 254 2.55 -2.57 -17.83
CA PRO A 254 1.56 -2.40 -16.78
C PRO A 254 0.20 -2.89 -17.29
N GLU A 255 -0.55 -3.55 -16.41
CA GLU A 255 -1.91 -4.02 -16.75
C GLU A 255 -2.87 -2.86 -17.07
N ARG A 256 -2.53 -1.64 -16.64
CA ARG A 256 -3.33 -0.42 -16.80
C ARG A 256 -2.47 0.85 -16.63
N PRO A 257 -2.89 1.99 -17.19
CA PRO A 257 -2.12 3.24 -17.05
C PRO A 257 -2.17 3.83 -15.63
N SER A 258 -3.27 3.65 -14.90
CA SER A 258 -3.49 4.27 -13.58
C SER A 258 -4.22 3.33 -12.62
N ASN A 259 -3.91 3.47 -11.33
CA ASN A 259 -4.57 2.88 -10.17
C ASN A 259 -5.55 3.85 -9.49
N SER A 260 -5.87 5.00 -10.11
CA SER A 260 -6.77 5.99 -9.54
C SER A 260 -8.15 5.39 -9.28
N LYS A 261 -8.65 5.60 -8.05
CA LYS A 261 -9.85 4.95 -7.53
C LYS A 261 -10.98 5.97 -7.39
N PRO A 262 -12.02 5.93 -8.25
CA PRO A 262 -13.19 6.78 -8.05
C PRO A 262 -14.02 6.35 -6.82
N ILE A 263 -13.93 5.07 -6.44
CA ILE A 263 -14.65 4.45 -5.32
C ILE A 263 -13.73 3.54 -4.51
N LEU A 264 -14.02 3.37 -3.22
CA LEU A 264 -13.36 2.37 -2.38
C LEU A 264 -13.77 0.95 -2.81
N SER A 265 -12.84 0.00 -2.85
CA SER A 265 -13.14 -1.39 -3.24
C SER A 265 -13.21 -2.35 -2.06
N LEU A 266 -13.80 -3.52 -2.28
CA LEU A 266 -13.72 -4.66 -1.35
C LEU A 266 -12.27 -5.08 -1.10
N ARG A 267 -11.39 -4.92 -2.10
CA ARG A 267 -9.97 -5.17 -1.94
C ARG A 267 -9.34 -4.21 -0.92
N ASP A 268 -9.73 -2.94 -0.92
CA ASP A 268 -9.29 -1.97 0.08
C ASP A 268 -9.76 -2.36 1.48
N VAL A 269 -11.01 -2.78 1.62
CA VAL A 269 -11.55 -3.28 2.89
C VAL A 269 -10.76 -4.50 3.40
N PHE A 270 -10.32 -5.39 2.51
CA PHE A 270 -9.46 -6.53 2.88
C PHE A 270 -8.06 -6.07 3.33
N ALA A 271 -7.50 -5.03 2.70
CA ALA A 271 -6.27 -4.41 3.16
C ALA A 271 -6.43 -3.76 4.54
N PHE A 272 -7.53 -3.04 4.76
CA PHE A 272 -7.82 -2.43 6.06
C PHE A 272 -7.99 -3.48 7.16
N ARG A 273 -8.69 -4.58 6.88
CA ARG A 273 -8.78 -5.71 7.80
C ARG A 273 -7.39 -6.32 8.08
N THR A 274 -6.55 -6.41 7.06
CA THR A 274 -5.15 -6.85 7.19
C THR A 274 -4.35 -5.93 8.10
N TRP A 275 -4.47 -4.62 7.93
CA TRP A 275 -3.74 -3.61 8.70
C TRP A 275 -4.22 -3.54 10.16
N VAL A 276 -5.53 -3.62 10.40
CA VAL A 276 -6.09 -3.72 11.77
C VAL A 276 -5.59 -4.96 12.46
N ARG A 277 -5.61 -6.13 11.80
CA ARG A 277 -5.08 -7.36 12.40
C ARG A 277 -3.56 -7.30 12.62
N PHE A 278 -2.82 -6.65 11.72
CA PHE A 278 -1.40 -6.44 11.90
C PHE A 278 -1.12 -5.60 13.16
N ALA A 279 -1.83 -4.47 13.32
CA ALA A 279 -1.75 -3.59 14.47
C ALA A 279 -2.05 -4.32 15.79
N GLU A 280 -3.13 -5.12 15.84
CA GLU A 280 -3.47 -5.98 16.98
C GLU A 280 -2.32 -6.92 17.36
N LEU A 281 -1.68 -7.54 16.37
CA LEU A 281 -0.64 -8.54 16.59
C LEU A 281 0.70 -7.93 17.04
N ILE A 282 0.99 -6.68 16.66
CA ILE A 282 2.21 -5.97 17.09
C ILE A 282 2.01 -5.13 18.36
N GLY A 283 0.80 -5.12 18.91
CA GLY A 283 0.46 -4.39 20.13
C GLY A 283 0.27 -2.89 19.95
N ASP A 284 -0.14 -2.45 18.76
CA ASP A 284 -0.56 -1.06 18.52
C ASP A 284 -1.97 -0.83 19.04
N LYS A 285 -2.10 -0.02 20.10
CA LYS A 285 -3.38 0.24 20.79
C LYS A 285 -4.36 1.05 19.95
N SER A 286 -3.92 1.79 18.92
CA SER A 286 -4.87 2.56 18.10
C SER A 286 -5.82 1.63 17.31
N CYS A 287 -5.51 0.33 17.21
CA CYS A 287 -6.42 -0.67 16.63
C CYS A 287 -7.71 -0.88 17.43
N GLU A 288 -7.73 -0.57 18.73
CA GLU A 288 -8.90 -0.74 19.59
C GLU A 288 -10.12 0.05 19.08
N LYS A 289 -9.87 1.21 18.44
CA LYS A 289 -10.90 2.03 17.78
C LYS A 289 -11.63 1.29 16.65
N TYR A 290 -10.98 0.29 16.05
CA TYR A 290 -11.48 -0.48 14.91
C TYR A 290 -11.97 -1.89 15.32
N GLY A 291 -11.77 -2.30 16.58
CA GLY A 291 -12.06 -3.65 17.09
C GLY A 291 -13.53 -3.95 17.41
N THR A 292 -14.48 -3.06 17.06
CA THR A 292 -15.90 -3.20 17.42
C THR A 292 -16.62 -4.36 16.73
N ARG A 293 -16.06 -4.86 15.62
CA ARG A 293 -16.55 -6.03 14.87
C ARG A 293 -15.37 -6.86 14.41
N LEU A 294 -15.42 -8.16 14.69
CA LEU A 294 -14.45 -9.10 14.15
C LEU A 294 -14.72 -9.22 12.65
N GLY A 295 -13.76 -8.79 11.83
CA GLY A 295 -13.80 -9.05 10.39
C GLY A 295 -13.35 -10.47 10.06
N PRO A 296 -13.39 -10.86 8.77
CA PRO A 296 -12.97 -12.19 8.33
C PRO A 296 -11.57 -12.56 8.83
N GLU A 297 -11.35 -13.86 9.03
CA GLU A 297 -10.08 -14.38 9.50
C GLU A 297 -8.98 -14.23 8.43
N LEU A 298 -7.76 -14.04 8.92
CA LEU A 298 -6.55 -14.05 8.09
C LEU A 298 -5.84 -15.41 8.21
N PRO A 299 -5.15 -15.86 7.15
CA PRO A 299 -4.36 -17.09 7.15
C PRO A 299 -3.38 -17.21 8.32
N GLN A 300 -3.33 -18.39 8.95
CA GLN A 300 -2.36 -18.70 10.02
C GLN A 300 -0.89 -18.40 9.65
N PRO A 301 -0.40 -18.66 8.41
CA PRO A 301 0.96 -18.27 8.04
C PRO A 301 1.23 -16.77 8.16
N PHE A 302 0.26 -15.92 7.81
CA PHE A 302 0.37 -14.47 7.99
C PHE A 302 0.41 -14.11 9.47
N VAL A 303 -0.50 -14.67 10.27
CA VAL A 303 -0.56 -14.43 11.72
C VAL A 303 0.76 -14.81 12.40
N LYS A 304 1.28 -16.02 12.12
CA LYS A 304 2.56 -16.49 12.66
C LYS A 304 3.73 -15.59 12.26
N ARG A 305 3.77 -15.15 11.00
CA ARG A 305 4.80 -14.22 10.51
C ARG A 305 4.77 -12.92 11.31
N VAL A 306 3.62 -12.28 11.47
CA VAL A 306 3.51 -10.99 12.18
C VAL A 306 3.82 -11.16 13.67
N GLN A 307 3.35 -12.23 14.31
CA GLN A 307 3.66 -12.54 15.71
C GLN A 307 5.16 -12.69 15.97
N GLY A 308 5.91 -13.25 15.02
CA GLY A 308 7.37 -13.32 15.10
C GLY A 308 8.05 -11.95 15.23
N GLN A 309 7.42 -10.89 14.72
CA GLN A 309 7.95 -9.52 14.69
C GLN A 309 7.41 -8.65 15.83
N ALA A 310 6.41 -9.13 16.57
CA ALA A 310 5.63 -8.32 17.50
C ALA A 310 6.48 -7.62 18.57
N ARG A 311 7.48 -8.32 19.12
CA ARG A 311 8.37 -7.78 20.17
C ARG A 311 9.18 -6.59 19.65
N ASP A 312 9.79 -6.73 18.49
CA ASP A 312 10.64 -5.70 17.91
C ASP A 312 9.79 -4.50 17.47
N ARG A 313 8.61 -4.75 16.88
CA ARG A 313 7.66 -3.69 16.52
C ARG A 313 7.14 -2.93 17.73
N HIS A 314 6.82 -3.62 18.82
CA HIS A 314 6.40 -2.96 20.05
C HIS A 314 7.50 -2.05 20.60
N ARG A 315 8.75 -2.51 20.63
CA ARG A 315 9.90 -1.69 21.04
C ARG A 315 10.06 -0.46 20.14
N GLU A 316 10.01 -0.65 18.82
CA GLU A 316 10.09 0.46 17.85
C GLU A 316 9.00 1.52 18.08
N MET A 317 7.75 1.11 18.28
CA MET A 317 6.66 2.05 18.51
C MET A 317 6.85 2.85 19.81
N VAL A 318 7.34 2.22 20.88
CA VAL A 318 7.65 2.92 22.15
C VAL A 318 8.77 3.96 21.95
N GLU A 319 9.81 3.61 21.18
CA GLU A 319 10.89 4.55 20.84
C GLU A 319 10.38 5.76 20.04
N LEU A 320 9.47 5.54 19.10
CA LEU A 320 8.89 6.60 18.28
C LEU A 320 8.02 7.56 19.10
N SER A 321 7.15 7.04 19.96
CA SER A 321 6.30 7.86 20.83
C SER A 321 7.08 8.68 21.86
N ALA A 322 8.34 8.33 22.14
CA ALA A 322 9.21 9.08 23.04
C ALA A 322 9.97 10.23 22.34
N GLN A 323 9.92 10.32 21.00
CA GLN A 323 10.64 11.31 20.19
C GLN A 323 9.75 12.48 19.72
N GLY A 324 8.43 12.37 19.88
CA GLY A 324 7.44 13.42 19.59
C GLY A 324 7.02 14.22 20.82
#